data_AF-A0A1G5ABD6-F1
#
_entry.id   AF-A0A1G5ABD6-F1
#
_cell.length_a   1.000
_cell.length_b   1.000
_cell.length_c   1.000
_cell.angle_alpha   90.00
_cell.angle_beta   90.00
_cell.angle_gamma   90.00
#
_symmetry.space_group_name_H-M   'P 1'
#
loop_
_entity.id
_entity.type
_entity.pdbx_description
1 polymer ?
#
loop_
_entity_poly.entity_id
_entity_poly.type
_entity_poly.pdbx_seq_one_letter_code
_entity_poly.pdbx_strand_id
1 'polypeptide(L)'
;MLRTGTYLLLVVAGAVMLLGSPAAPQEGPRPAERPVVVSAMEGVIGPPQADWMRQSLEQATTLDARALVLRLNTPGGLSDAMRDIIQTVLSSPIPVITWVAPSGSRAASAGTYIFYASHVAAMAPGTNLGAATPIQMGGGGTPGSPGEEPEEGQEGGDQAEEQKEGSGDPAKRKMVEDAVAYLQSLADLRGRNRDWAERAVREGASLPAQEAAETDVADFLAPTLEALLEAADGRTVETAAGEVTLDLEGAPVEEIEPGWRIRLLQILANPNVAYILMLIGIYGLIFELASPGGIVPGVLGGISLLLALYAFQALPVNYAGLALMGLGILFFIAEALVPSFGALGIGGLIAFVLGSIMLMDTDTPALEVAWPVIITAAVITGGFMLTVATMAARSHHRQSVSGTGHLIGRTARAIDDLDPEGWVRFEGERWQARAAEPVAAGEDVRITAVKGLTLEVTKLDSAHWEE
;
A
#
# COMPACT_ATOMS: atom_id res chain seq x y z
N MET A 1 -36.38 -63.18 31.79
CA MET A 1 -34.95 -63.09 32.18
C MET A 1 -33.98 -63.94 31.34
N LEU A 2 -34.43 -64.76 30.37
CA LEU A 2 -33.50 -65.56 29.52
C LEU A 2 -33.15 -64.95 28.15
N ARG A 3 -33.74 -63.81 27.74
CA ARG A 3 -33.48 -63.19 26.42
C ARG A 3 -32.40 -62.11 26.43
N THR A 4 -32.04 -61.56 27.58
CA THR A 4 -31.00 -60.52 27.70
C THR A 4 -29.58 -61.09 27.77
N GLY A 5 -29.43 -62.34 28.24
CA GLY A 5 -28.12 -63.00 28.33
C GLY A 5 -27.52 -63.38 26.97
N THR A 6 -28.36 -63.74 25.99
CA THR A 6 -27.90 -64.18 24.66
C THR A 6 -27.35 -63.02 23.82
N TYR A 7 -27.91 -61.81 23.98
CA TYR A 7 -27.40 -60.62 23.31
C TYR A 7 -26.08 -60.14 23.91
N LEU A 8 -25.89 -60.26 25.23
CA LEU A 8 -24.62 -59.91 25.88
C LEU A 8 -23.49 -60.85 25.42
N LEU A 9 -23.77 -62.13 25.22
CA LEU A 9 -22.79 -63.11 24.78
C LEU A 9 -22.40 -62.94 23.30
N LEU A 10 -23.33 -62.50 22.44
CA LEU A 10 -23.04 -62.17 21.03
C LEU A 10 -22.27 -60.86 20.88
N VAL A 11 -22.51 -59.86 21.73
CA VAL A 11 -21.75 -58.61 21.73
C VAL A 11 -20.31 -58.83 22.23
N VAL A 12 -20.11 -59.69 23.24
CA VAL A 12 -18.77 -60.05 23.71
C VAL A 12 -18.03 -60.92 22.70
N ALA A 13 -18.70 -61.86 22.02
CA ALA A 13 -18.07 -62.68 20.96
C ALA A 13 -17.69 -61.83 19.72
N GLY A 14 -18.51 -60.83 19.36
CA GLY A 14 -18.19 -59.86 18.32
C GLY A 14 -17.03 -58.93 18.69
N ALA A 15 -16.93 -58.53 19.96
CA ALA A 15 -15.83 -57.70 20.46
C ALA A 15 -14.49 -58.46 20.53
N VAL A 16 -14.51 -59.78 20.77
CA VAL A 16 -13.30 -60.60 20.81
C VAL A 16 -12.79 -60.96 19.40
N MET A 17 -13.66 -61.06 18.39
CA MET A 17 -13.22 -61.25 17.00
C MET A 17 -12.68 -59.98 16.32
N LEU A 18 -12.90 -58.79 16.89
CA LEU A 18 -12.29 -57.53 16.43
C LEU A 18 -10.88 -57.27 16.97
N LEU A 19 -10.39 -58.11 17.89
CA LEU A 19 -9.06 -57.97 18.52
C LEU A 19 -7.98 -58.88 17.92
N GLY A 20 -8.31 -59.60 16.84
CA GLY A 20 -7.45 -60.64 16.25
C GLY A 20 -6.96 -60.37 14.82
N SER A 21 -6.95 -59.13 14.34
CA SER A 21 -6.30 -58.84 13.06
C SER A 21 -4.78 -59.02 13.23
N PRO A 22 -4.10 -59.85 12.42
CA PRO A 22 -2.65 -59.85 12.38
C PRO A 22 -2.23 -58.44 11.98
N ALA A 23 -1.53 -57.75 12.88
CA ALA A 23 -0.88 -56.49 12.55
C ALA A 23 -0.04 -56.74 11.30
N ALA A 24 -0.34 -56.03 10.22
CA ALA A 24 0.58 -55.93 9.10
C ALA A 24 1.97 -55.58 9.69
N PRO A 25 3.06 -56.18 9.20
CA PRO A 25 4.38 -55.85 9.69
C PRO A 25 4.53 -54.33 9.59
N GLN A 26 4.61 -53.67 10.74
CA GLN A 26 5.06 -52.29 10.77
C GLN A 26 6.48 -52.33 10.23
N GLU A 27 6.65 -51.90 8.98
CA GLU A 27 7.95 -51.45 8.53
C GLU A 27 8.48 -50.54 9.64
N GLY A 28 9.67 -50.87 10.16
CA GLY A 28 10.33 -50.00 11.14
C GLY A 28 10.39 -48.58 10.60
N PRO A 29 10.62 -47.56 11.44
CA PRO A 29 10.72 -46.19 10.97
C PRO A 29 11.75 -46.17 9.84
N ARG A 30 11.30 -45.95 8.60
CA ARG A 30 12.22 -45.60 7.52
C ARG A 30 12.97 -44.38 8.04
N PRO A 31 14.31 -44.31 7.91
CA PRO A 31 15.03 -43.06 8.16
C PRO A 31 14.23 -41.98 7.43
N ALA A 32 13.80 -40.93 8.14
CA ALA A 32 13.04 -39.86 7.52
C ALA A 32 13.87 -39.37 6.34
N GLU A 33 13.36 -39.58 5.11
CA GLU A 33 14.09 -39.26 3.91
C GLU A 33 14.32 -37.75 3.91
N ARG A 34 15.60 -37.34 3.99
CA ARG A 34 15.98 -35.92 4.02
C ARG A 34 15.41 -35.23 2.78
N PRO A 35 14.57 -34.19 2.93
CA PRO A 35 13.88 -33.59 1.80
C PRO A 35 14.75 -32.59 1.05
N VAL A 36 14.32 -32.24 -0.17
CA VAL A 36 14.67 -30.97 -0.80
C VAL A 36 13.54 -29.99 -0.50
N VAL A 37 13.88 -28.89 0.16
CA VAL A 37 12.90 -27.86 0.51
C VAL A 37 12.78 -26.89 -0.66
N VAL A 38 11.55 -26.56 -1.06
CA VAL A 38 11.28 -25.57 -2.11
C VAL A 38 10.62 -24.36 -1.47
N SER A 39 11.20 -23.19 -1.67
CA SER A 39 10.69 -21.91 -1.18
C SER A 39 10.51 -20.96 -2.35
N ALA A 40 9.30 -20.43 -2.52
CA ALA A 40 9.03 -19.41 -3.53
C ALA A 40 9.39 -18.01 -3.02
N MET A 41 10.00 -17.20 -3.89
CA MET A 41 10.26 -15.78 -3.68
C MET A 41 9.78 -15.00 -4.90
N GLU A 42 8.61 -14.37 -4.72
CA GLU A 42 7.90 -13.67 -5.79
C GLU A 42 7.71 -12.19 -5.46
N GLY A 43 7.80 -11.36 -6.50
CA GLY A 43 7.59 -9.91 -6.38
C GLY A 43 8.81 -9.15 -5.90
N VAL A 44 8.58 -7.94 -5.39
CA VAL A 44 9.64 -6.99 -5.02
C VAL A 44 10.46 -7.51 -3.84
N ILE A 45 11.79 -7.39 -3.91
CA ILE A 45 12.69 -7.71 -2.80
C ILE A 45 12.61 -6.62 -1.73
N GLY A 46 12.13 -6.98 -0.54
CA GLY A 46 12.07 -6.11 0.62
C GLY A 46 12.30 -6.86 1.93
N PRO A 47 12.17 -6.17 3.08
CA PRO A 47 12.36 -6.79 4.40
C PRO A 47 11.56 -8.08 4.62
N PRO A 48 10.27 -8.20 4.19
CA PRO A 48 9.53 -9.45 4.35
C PRO A 48 10.14 -10.63 3.59
N GLN A 49 10.75 -10.40 2.42
CA GLN A 49 11.44 -11.42 1.63
C GLN A 49 12.76 -11.84 2.28
N ALA A 50 13.47 -10.91 2.91
CA ALA A 50 14.66 -11.23 3.70
C ALA A 50 14.32 -12.05 4.96
N ASP A 51 13.26 -11.67 5.68
CA ASP A 51 12.73 -12.47 6.81
C ASP A 51 12.28 -13.86 6.34
N TRP A 52 11.64 -13.95 5.17
CA TRP A 52 11.20 -15.21 4.59
C TRP A 52 12.38 -16.11 4.25
N MET A 53 13.42 -15.59 3.60
CA MET A 53 14.62 -16.38 3.29
C MET A 53 15.25 -16.98 4.55
N ARG A 54 15.36 -16.21 5.63
CA ARG A 54 15.86 -16.70 6.93
C ARG A 54 14.99 -17.85 7.46
N GLN A 55 13.67 -17.67 7.48
CA GLN A 55 12.74 -18.72 7.93
C GLN A 55 12.80 -19.97 7.05
N SER A 56 12.94 -19.82 5.73
CA SER A 56 13.05 -20.95 4.81
C SER A 56 14.30 -21.78 5.07
N LEU A 57 15.45 -21.14 5.34
CA LEU A 57 16.68 -21.84 5.71
C LEU A 57 16.62 -22.46 7.12
N GLU A 58 16.01 -21.78 8.09
CA GLU A 58 15.79 -22.33 9.43
C GLU A 58 14.91 -23.60 9.37
N GLN A 59 13.85 -23.58 8.55
CA GLN A 59 13.01 -24.74 8.30
C GLN A 59 13.78 -25.85 7.60
N ALA A 60 14.51 -25.53 6.53
CA ALA A 60 15.37 -26.50 5.84
C ALA A 60 16.41 -27.12 6.79
N THR A 61 16.95 -26.35 7.74
CA THR A 61 17.89 -26.84 8.76
C THR A 61 17.20 -27.74 9.78
N THR A 62 15.99 -27.38 10.19
CA THR A 62 15.19 -28.19 11.11
C THR A 62 14.80 -29.54 10.50
N LEU A 63 14.54 -29.54 9.19
CA LEU A 63 14.20 -30.74 8.42
C LEU A 63 15.43 -31.57 8.01
N ASP A 64 16.64 -31.12 8.35
CA ASP A 64 17.91 -31.69 7.85
C ASP A 64 17.87 -31.86 6.32
N ALA A 65 17.40 -30.84 5.61
CA ALA A 65 17.22 -30.86 4.17
C ALA A 65 18.55 -31.08 3.43
N ARG A 66 18.47 -31.68 2.25
CA ARG A 66 19.62 -31.90 1.37
C ARG A 66 20.02 -30.62 0.63
N ALA A 67 19.02 -29.81 0.27
CA ALA A 67 19.19 -28.49 -0.31
C ALA A 67 17.92 -27.65 -0.09
N LEU A 68 18.06 -26.32 -0.22
CA LEU A 68 16.97 -25.38 -0.40
C LEU A 68 16.93 -24.93 -1.86
N VAL A 69 15.83 -25.20 -2.56
CA VAL A 69 15.54 -24.62 -3.87
C VAL A 69 14.77 -23.31 -3.67
N LEU A 70 15.38 -22.19 -4.05
CA LEU A 70 14.75 -20.88 -4.09
C LEU A 70 14.16 -20.64 -5.48
N ARG A 71 12.84 -20.81 -5.63
CA ARG A 71 12.13 -20.47 -6.87
C ARG A 71 11.95 -18.96 -6.95
N LEU A 72 12.64 -18.31 -7.89
CA LEU A 72 12.79 -16.86 -7.93
C LEU A 72 12.03 -16.24 -9.12
N ASN A 73 11.18 -15.25 -8.81
CA ASN A 73 10.56 -14.37 -9.79
C ASN A 73 10.45 -12.94 -9.22
N THR A 74 11.37 -12.06 -9.57
CA THR A 74 11.46 -10.72 -8.99
C THR A 74 11.81 -9.64 -10.02
N PRO A 75 11.14 -8.47 -9.96
CA PRO A 75 11.56 -7.28 -10.70
C PRO A 75 12.79 -6.58 -10.09
N GLY A 76 13.24 -6.99 -8.91
CA GLY A 76 14.22 -6.25 -8.10
C GLY A 76 13.65 -5.78 -6.78
N GLY A 77 14.34 -4.86 -6.11
CA GLY A 77 13.88 -4.26 -4.86
C GLY A 77 14.99 -3.54 -4.09
N LEU A 78 14.84 -3.46 -2.77
CA LEU A 78 15.70 -2.71 -1.88
C LEU A 78 17.09 -3.35 -1.75
N SER A 79 18.14 -2.52 -1.84
CA SER A 79 19.54 -2.96 -1.74
C SER A 79 19.86 -3.61 -0.38
N ASP A 80 19.33 -3.07 0.72
CA ASP A 80 19.55 -3.63 2.06
C ASP A 80 18.94 -5.03 2.19
N ALA A 81 17.69 -5.22 1.76
CA ALA A 81 17.03 -6.52 1.78
C ALA A 81 17.74 -7.53 0.86
N MET A 82 18.23 -7.10 -0.30
CA MET A 82 19.05 -7.92 -1.19
C MET A 82 20.34 -8.37 -0.50
N ARG A 83 21.07 -7.45 0.15
CA ARG A 83 22.31 -7.77 0.88
C ARG A 83 22.05 -8.71 2.05
N ASP A 84 20.96 -8.53 2.79
CA ASP A 84 20.54 -9.43 3.87
C ASP A 84 20.26 -10.85 3.36
N ILE A 85 19.55 -10.98 2.23
CA ILE A 85 19.30 -12.28 1.59
C ILE A 85 20.62 -12.93 1.16
N ILE A 86 21.51 -12.16 0.52
CA ILE A 86 22.80 -12.69 0.07
C ILE A 86 23.64 -13.14 1.26
N GLN A 87 23.74 -12.35 2.33
CA GLN A 87 24.43 -12.76 3.55
C GLN A 87 23.83 -14.04 4.16
N THR A 88 22.51 -14.16 4.13
CA THR A 88 21.78 -15.35 4.58
C THR A 88 22.13 -16.57 3.71
N VAL A 89 22.23 -16.41 2.39
CA VAL A 89 22.68 -17.47 1.47
C VAL A 89 24.14 -17.86 1.73
N LEU A 90 25.04 -16.88 1.83
CA LEU A 90 26.48 -17.11 2.00
C LEU A 90 26.84 -17.74 3.35
N SER A 91 26.06 -17.47 4.39
CA SER A 91 26.23 -18.07 5.73
C SER A 91 25.47 -19.39 5.92
N SER A 92 24.77 -19.86 4.88
CA SER A 92 23.97 -21.08 4.96
C SER A 92 24.86 -22.33 5.07
N PRO A 93 24.59 -23.23 6.03
CA PRO A 93 25.18 -24.57 6.05
C PRO A 93 24.50 -25.52 5.05
N ILE A 94 23.33 -25.14 4.51
CA ILE A 94 22.58 -25.91 3.52
C ILE A 94 22.84 -25.33 2.13
N PRO A 95 23.10 -26.17 1.12
CA PRO A 95 23.17 -25.73 -0.27
C PRO A 95 21.89 -25.00 -0.72
N VAL A 96 22.07 -23.82 -1.32
CA VAL A 96 20.98 -23.01 -1.88
C VAL A 96 21.06 -23.03 -3.40
N ILE A 97 20.02 -23.57 -4.03
CA ILE A 97 19.84 -23.65 -5.47
C ILE A 97 18.82 -22.58 -5.88
N THR A 98 19.24 -21.51 -6.54
CA THR A 98 18.30 -20.51 -7.08
C THR A 98 17.85 -20.92 -8.46
N TRP A 99 16.54 -20.98 -8.65
CA TRP A 99 15.92 -21.37 -9.92
C TRP A 99 14.97 -20.28 -10.41
N VAL A 100 15.32 -19.61 -11.51
CA VAL A 100 14.44 -18.61 -12.14
C VAL A 100 13.35 -19.33 -12.91
N ALA A 101 12.14 -19.36 -12.34
CA ALA A 101 11.03 -20.16 -12.83
C ALA A 101 9.69 -19.70 -12.25
N PRO A 102 8.55 -20.05 -12.88
CA PRO A 102 8.41 -20.79 -14.14
C PRO A 102 8.79 -19.96 -15.38
N SER A 103 8.65 -20.51 -16.58
CA SER A 103 8.78 -19.77 -17.85
C SER A 103 8.00 -18.45 -17.82
N GLY A 104 8.59 -17.37 -18.35
CA GLY A 104 8.05 -16.01 -18.26
C GLY A 104 8.48 -15.24 -17.00
N SER A 105 9.10 -15.91 -16.03
CA SER A 105 9.68 -15.27 -14.84
C SER A 105 10.99 -14.55 -15.14
N ARG A 106 11.41 -13.72 -14.19
CA ARG A 106 12.67 -12.98 -14.28
C ARG A 106 13.39 -12.88 -12.95
N ALA A 107 14.70 -12.70 -13.02
CA ALA A 107 15.54 -12.30 -11.88
C ALA A 107 16.24 -10.98 -12.20
N ALA A 108 15.47 -9.88 -12.15
CA ALA A 108 15.97 -8.55 -12.47
C ALA A 108 16.55 -7.84 -11.24
N SER A 109 17.47 -6.92 -11.46
CA SER A 109 18.03 -6.03 -10.42
C SER A 109 18.54 -6.82 -9.21
N ALA A 110 17.99 -6.62 -8.00
CA ALA A 110 18.32 -7.38 -6.81
C ALA A 110 18.31 -8.92 -7.00
N GLY A 111 17.41 -9.42 -7.85
CA GLY A 111 17.33 -10.84 -8.19
C GLY A 111 18.60 -11.37 -8.87
N THR A 112 19.29 -10.54 -9.65
CA THR A 112 20.56 -10.91 -10.29
C THR A 112 21.67 -11.14 -9.26
N TYR A 113 21.76 -10.30 -8.23
CA TYR A 113 22.76 -10.48 -7.16
C TYR A 113 22.46 -11.72 -6.30
N ILE A 114 21.18 -11.98 -5.98
CA ILE A 114 20.76 -13.19 -5.26
C ILE A 114 21.11 -14.44 -6.07
N PHE A 115 20.83 -14.42 -7.37
CA PHE A 115 21.20 -15.48 -8.30
C PHE A 115 22.72 -15.73 -8.31
N TYR A 116 23.52 -14.67 -8.43
CA TYR A 116 24.99 -14.75 -8.40
C TYR A 116 25.57 -15.25 -7.08
N ALA A 117 24.92 -14.98 -5.95
CA ALA A 117 25.38 -15.45 -4.64
C ALA A 117 25.12 -16.94 -4.39
N SER A 118 24.23 -17.56 -5.16
CA SER A 118 23.72 -18.91 -4.91
C SER A 118 24.76 -19.99 -5.15
N HIS A 119 24.61 -21.13 -4.47
CA HIS A 119 25.53 -22.26 -4.61
C HIS A 119 25.38 -22.89 -6.00
N VAL A 120 24.14 -23.06 -6.44
CA VAL A 120 23.76 -23.44 -7.81
C VAL A 120 22.72 -22.45 -8.32
N ALA A 121 22.80 -22.09 -9.59
CA ALA A 121 21.95 -21.09 -10.21
C ALA A 121 21.48 -21.60 -11.58
N ALA A 122 20.17 -21.81 -11.72
CA ALA A 122 19.58 -22.39 -12.91
C ALA A 122 18.39 -21.57 -13.40
N MET A 123 18.07 -21.70 -14.68
CA MET A 123 16.98 -20.94 -15.32
C MET A 123 16.04 -21.85 -16.11
N ALA A 124 14.74 -21.62 -16.00
CA ALA A 124 13.77 -22.23 -16.90
C ALA A 124 13.80 -21.54 -18.27
N PRO A 125 13.53 -22.26 -19.38
CA PRO A 125 13.41 -21.65 -20.70
C PRO A 125 12.38 -20.51 -20.72
N GLY A 126 12.68 -19.43 -21.46
CA GLY A 126 11.80 -18.27 -21.56
C GLY A 126 11.82 -17.35 -20.32
N THR A 127 12.85 -17.46 -19.49
CA THR A 127 13.13 -16.52 -18.39
C THR A 127 14.29 -15.59 -18.75
N ASN A 128 14.46 -14.51 -17.97
CA ASN A 128 15.57 -13.56 -18.14
C ASN A 128 16.20 -13.14 -16.80
N LEU A 129 17.44 -12.66 -16.87
CA LEU A 129 18.30 -12.21 -15.76
C LEU A 129 18.95 -10.88 -16.14
N GLY A 130 19.28 -10.02 -15.19
CA GLY A 130 20.05 -8.79 -15.43
C GLY A 130 19.32 -7.50 -15.03
N ALA A 131 19.55 -6.41 -15.77
CA ALA A 131 19.11 -5.06 -15.40
C ALA A 131 19.51 -4.71 -13.94
N ALA A 132 20.81 -4.88 -13.64
CA ALA A 132 21.38 -4.82 -12.30
C ALA A 132 21.93 -3.43 -11.91
N THR A 133 21.68 -2.41 -12.74
CA THR A 133 22.09 -1.02 -12.49
C THR A 133 21.43 -0.47 -11.23
N PRO A 134 22.20 0.02 -10.24
CA PRO A 134 21.63 0.65 -9.06
C PRO A 134 20.99 1.98 -9.44
N ILE A 135 19.79 2.20 -8.91
CA ILE A 135 19.07 3.46 -8.98
C ILE A 135 18.88 3.99 -7.57
N GLN A 136 19.06 5.30 -7.40
CA GLN A 136 18.82 5.95 -6.12
C GLN A 136 17.30 6.07 -5.95
N MET A 137 16.71 5.28 -5.07
CA MET A 137 15.36 5.56 -4.56
C MET A 137 15.51 6.67 -3.53
N GLY A 138 15.15 7.91 -3.86
CA GLY A 138 15.53 9.07 -3.03
C GLY A 138 16.23 10.19 -3.79
N GLY A 139 15.65 10.70 -4.88
CA GLY A 139 16.36 11.53 -5.86
C GLY A 139 15.64 12.80 -6.31
N GLY A 140 14.64 13.29 -5.57
CA GLY A 140 14.10 14.63 -5.81
C GLY A 140 15.15 15.70 -5.48
N GLY A 141 15.84 16.20 -6.50
CA GLY A 141 16.91 17.19 -6.35
C GLY A 141 16.52 18.33 -5.42
N THR A 142 17.27 18.51 -4.33
CA THR A 142 17.25 19.73 -3.54
C THR A 142 17.70 20.89 -4.43
N PRO A 143 16.86 21.90 -4.72
CA PRO A 143 17.36 23.14 -5.29
C PRO A 143 18.07 23.90 -4.16
N GLY A 144 19.40 23.90 -4.19
CA GLY A 144 20.18 24.76 -3.29
C GLY A 144 21.42 24.09 -2.72
N SER A 145 22.51 24.12 -3.48
CA SER A 145 23.80 24.45 -2.89
C SER A 145 24.30 25.73 -3.58
N PRO A 146 24.59 26.81 -2.83
CA PRO A 146 25.03 28.07 -3.39
C PRO A 146 26.50 27.95 -3.80
N GLY A 147 26.78 28.09 -5.09
CA GLY A 147 28.13 28.06 -5.61
C GLY A 147 28.16 28.48 -7.06
N GLU A 148 28.72 29.67 -7.26
CA GLU A 148 29.17 30.26 -8.53
C GLU A 148 28.12 31.00 -9.36
N GLU A 149 28.17 32.32 -9.22
CA GLU A 149 27.57 33.32 -10.09
C GLU A 149 28.08 33.15 -11.54
N PRO A 150 27.25 33.31 -12.58
CA PRO A 150 27.76 33.41 -13.94
C PRO A 150 28.16 34.87 -14.24
N GLU A 151 29.44 35.07 -14.56
CA GLU A 151 29.88 36.27 -15.26
C GLU A 151 29.22 36.35 -16.65
N GLU A 152 28.67 37.52 -16.97
CA GLU A 152 28.13 37.87 -18.28
C GLU A 152 29.25 38.00 -19.33
N GLY A 153 29.07 37.39 -20.50
CA GLY A 153 30.03 37.48 -21.60
C GLY A 153 29.51 36.97 -22.95
N GLN A 154 28.78 37.85 -23.65
CA GLN A 154 28.70 38.09 -25.11
C GLN A 154 28.56 36.97 -26.17
N GLU A 155 27.72 37.35 -27.15
CA GLU A 155 27.28 36.69 -28.38
C GLU A 155 28.36 36.11 -29.31
N GLY A 156 27.99 35.01 -29.99
CA GLY A 156 28.38 34.78 -31.38
C GLY A 156 28.81 33.35 -31.73
N GLY A 157 28.10 32.71 -32.67
CA GLY A 157 28.70 31.71 -33.56
C GLY A 157 28.09 30.32 -33.54
N ASP A 158 27.49 29.95 -34.67
CA ASP A 158 27.11 28.59 -35.07
C ASP A 158 28.30 27.60 -35.04
N GLN A 159 27.97 26.31 -34.83
CA GLN A 159 28.81 25.08 -34.93
C GLN A 159 29.56 24.62 -33.66
N ALA A 160 28.94 23.68 -32.94
CA ALA A 160 29.50 22.36 -32.61
C ALA A 160 28.52 21.61 -31.69
N GLU A 161 27.72 20.70 -32.26
CA GLU A 161 27.12 19.61 -31.50
C GLU A 161 28.24 18.60 -31.16
N GLU A 162 29.04 18.91 -30.16
CA GLU A 162 29.95 17.95 -29.52
C GLU A 162 29.42 17.60 -28.14
N GLN A 163 28.89 16.38 -28.04
CA GLN A 163 29.01 15.45 -26.91
C GLN A 163 29.26 16.09 -25.52
N LYS A 164 28.17 16.37 -24.79
CA LYS A 164 28.19 16.36 -23.32
C LYS A 164 27.81 14.98 -22.78
N GLU A 165 28.53 13.94 -23.21
CA GLU A 165 28.61 12.68 -22.48
C GLU A 165 29.81 12.77 -21.53
N GLY A 166 29.59 13.01 -20.25
CA GLY A 166 30.68 13.01 -19.28
C GLY A 166 30.56 13.98 -18.13
N SER A 167 29.41 14.03 -17.46
CA SER A 167 29.37 14.46 -16.05
C SER A 167 28.18 13.81 -15.35
N GLY A 168 28.22 12.48 -15.23
CA GLY A 168 27.40 11.81 -14.23
C GLY A 168 27.77 12.33 -12.84
N ASP A 169 26.76 12.65 -12.04
CA ASP A 169 26.88 12.97 -10.62
C ASP A 169 27.92 12.04 -9.93
N PRO A 170 28.95 12.59 -9.25
CA PRO A 170 29.95 11.79 -8.55
C PRO A 170 29.36 10.70 -7.64
N ALA A 171 28.18 10.95 -7.05
CA ALA A 171 27.48 9.97 -6.24
C ALA A 171 26.98 8.77 -7.06
N LYS A 172 26.32 9.02 -8.21
CA LYS A 172 25.84 7.97 -9.13
C LYS A 172 27.00 7.10 -9.62
N ARG A 173 28.12 7.72 -10.00
CA ARG A 173 29.31 6.96 -10.41
C ARG A 173 29.80 6.06 -9.28
N LYS A 174 29.91 6.58 -8.06
CA LYS A 174 30.32 5.78 -6.89
C LYS A 174 29.39 4.59 -6.63
N MET A 175 28.07 4.78 -6.77
CA MET A 175 27.10 3.69 -6.62
C MET A 175 27.27 2.61 -7.69
N VAL A 176 27.46 3.01 -8.95
CA VAL A 176 27.69 2.06 -10.05
C VAL A 176 29.00 1.30 -9.82
N GLU A 177 30.08 1.97 -9.42
CA GLU A 177 31.36 1.30 -9.12
C GLU A 177 31.22 0.30 -7.95
N ASP A 178 30.52 0.65 -6.87
CA ASP A 178 30.25 -0.27 -5.75
C ASP A 178 29.44 -1.49 -6.20
N ALA A 179 28.40 -1.27 -6.98
CA ALA A 179 27.53 -2.32 -7.51
C ALA A 179 28.27 -3.27 -8.46
N VAL A 180 29.10 -2.74 -9.37
CA VAL A 180 29.96 -3.55 -10.26
C VAL A 180 30.92 -4.39 -9.42
N ALA A 181 31.64 -3.77 -8.49
CA ALA A 181 32.59 -4.48 -7.63
C ALA A 181 31.89 -5.58 -6.81
N TYR A 182 30.70 -5.30 -6.29
CA TYR A 182 29.92 -6.27 -5.52
C TYR A 182 29.47 -7.45 -6.38
N LEU A 183 28.84 -7.23 -7.53
CA LEU A 183 28.38 -8.33 -8.39
C LEU A 183 29.54 -9.14 -8.95
N GLN A 184 30.65 -8.49 -9.34
CA GLN A 184 31.87 -9.19 -9.76
C GLN A 184 32.47 -10.05 -8.63
N SER A 185 32.44 -9.57 -7.37
CA SER A 185 32.94 -10.38 -6.24
C SER A 185 32.11 -11.64 -6.01
N LEU A 186 30.78 -11.57 -6.22
CA LEU A 186 29.90 -12.74 -6.17
C LEU A 186 30.15 -13.67 -7.37
N ALA A 187 30.44 -13.10 -8.53
CA ALA A 187 30.83 -13.85 -9.72
C ALA A 187 32.11 -14.66 -9.47
N ASP A 188 33.16 -14.00 -8.97
CA ASP A 188 34.43 -14.63 -8.62
C ASP A 188 34.24 -15.72 -7.56
N LEU A 189 33.44 -15.44 -6.52
CA LEU A 189 33.16 -16.38 -5.43
C LEU A 189 32.50 -17.67 -5.91
N ARG A 190 31.67 -17.61 -6.96
CA ARG A 190 30.89 -18.74 -7.47
C ARG A 190 31.35 -19.24 -8.84
N GLY A 191 32.46 -18.71 -9.37
CA GLY A 191 32.98 -19.08 -10.68
C GLY A 191 32.05 -18.71 -11.85
N ARG A 192 31.24 -17.66 -11.71
CA ARG A 192 30.31 -17.18 -12.75
C ARG A 192 30.93 -16.09 -13.60
N ASN A 193 30.34 -15.82 -14.75
CA ASN A 193 30.83 -14.82 -15.70
C ASN A 193 30.90 -13.41 -15.09
N ARG A 194 32.13 -12.96 -14.84
CA ARG A 194 32.47 -11.67 -14.26
C ARG A 194 32.26 -10.51 -15.24
N ASP A 195 32.58 -10.72 -16.52
CA ASP A 195 32.48 -9.68 -17.54
C ASP A 195 31.02 -9.34 -17.83
N TRP A 196 30.15 -10.36 -17.86
CA TRP A 196 28.71 -10.14 -17.95
C TRP A 196 28.17 -9.47 -16.70
N ALA A 197 28.63 -9.84 -15.50
CA ALA A 197 28.24 -9.16 -14.25
C ALA A 197 28.51 -7.64 -14.32
N GLU A 198 29.63 -7.22 -14.87
CA GLU A 198 29.91 -5.80 -15.08
C GLU A 198 28.93 -5.14 -16.06
N ARG A 199 28.67 -5.76 -17.22
CA ARG A 199 27.72 -5.24 -18.21
C ARG A 199 26.30 -5.17 -17.67
N ALA A 200 25.87 -6.15 -16.88
CA ALA A 200 24.56 -6.16 -16.24
C ALA A 200 24.34 -4.92 -15.36
N VAL A 201 25.39 -4.38 -14.76
CA VAL A 201 25.35 -3.18 -13.91
C VAL A 201 25.59 -1.90 -14.71
N ARG A 202 26.65 -1.83 -15.52
CA ARG A 202 27.02 -0.60 -16.24
C ARG A 202 26.08 -0.27 -17.39
N GLU A 203 25.66 -1.29 -18.13
CA GLU A 203 24.84 -1.16 -19.34
C GLU A 203 23.36 -1.51 -19.09
N GLY A 204 23.03 -2.03 -17.90
CA GLY A 204 21.69 -2.53 -17.61
C GLY A 204 21.34 -3.76 -18.44
N ALA A 205 22.33 -4.52 -18.91
CA ALA A 205 22.14 -5.65 -19.81
C ALA A 205 21.19 -6.71 -19.20
N SER A 206 20.32 -7.26 -20.04
CA SER A 206 19.45 -8.40 -19.70
C SER A 206 19.78 -9.58 -20.59
N LEU A 207 19.79 -10.78 -20.02
CA LEU A 207 20.23 -12.01 -20.66
C LEU A 207 19.12 -13.07 -20.61
N PRO A 208 18.73 -13.65 -21.77
CA PRO A 208 17.82 -14.80 -21.82
C PRO A 208 18.45 -16.06 -21.20
N ALA A 209 17.60 -16.97 -20.70
CA ALA A 209 18.04 -18.20 -20.04
C ALA A 209 19.06 -19.03 -20.85
N GLN A 210 18.87 -19.19 -22.16
CA GLN A 210 19.76 -19.98 -23.01
C GLN A 210 21.17 -19.41 -23.03
N GLU A 211 21.28 -18.11 -23.32
CA GLU A 211 22.57 -17.42 -23.39
C GLU A 211 23.23 -17.36 -22.01
N ALA A 212 22.45 -17.25 -20.93
CA ALA A 212 22.96 -17.32 -19.57
C ALA A 212 23.66 -18.64 -19.26
N ALA A 213 23.11 -19.76 -19.70
CA ALA A 213 23.74 -21.07 -19.54
C ALA A 213 24.96 -21.26 -20.47
N GLU A 214 24.93 -20.70 -21.68
CA GLU A 214 26.04 -20.78 -22.64
C GLU A 214 27.25 -19.92 -22.25
N THR A 215 27.04 -18.87 -21.46
CA THR A 215 28.07 -17.89 -21.08
C THR A 215 28.49 -18.00 -19.62
N ASP A 216 28.21 -19.11 -18.95
CA ASP A 216 28.57 -19.36 -17.53
C ASP A 216 28.02 -18.31 -16.55
N VAL A 217 26.89 -17.69 -16.89
CA VAL A 217 26.13 -16.83 -15.97
C VAL A 217 25.20 -17.70 -15.12
N ALA A 218 24.53 -18.67 -15.75
CA ALA A 218 23.77 -19.74 -15.10
C ALA A 218 24.52 -21.07 -15.25
N ASP A 219 24.38 -21.95 -14.27
CA ASP A 219 25.02 -23.26 -14.27
C ASP A 219 24.43 -24.20 -15.32
N PHE A 220 23.11 -24.11 -15.57
CA PHE A 220 22.39 -24.89 -16.57
C PHE A 220 20.92 -24.42 -16.73
N LEU A 221 20.26 -24.95 -17.76
CA LEU A 221 18.82 -24.82 -17.98
C LEU A 221 18.05 -25.95 -17.29
N ALA A 222 16.95 -25.60 -16.65
CA ALA A 222 16.05 -26.55 -16.00
C ALA A 222 14.58 -26.17 -16.25
N PRO A 223 13.86 -26.88 -17.16
CA PRO A 223 12.47 -26.57 -17.47
C PRO A 223 11.48 -26.89 -16.35
N THR A 224 11.79 -27.89 -15.51
CA THR A 224 10.96 -28.32 -14.39
C THR A 224 11.83 -28.53 -13.14
N LEU A 225 11.18 -28.68 -11.98
CA LEU A 225 11.89 -28.96 -10.74
C LEU A 225 12.62 -30.31 -10.81
N GLU A 226 12.03 -31.32 -11.44
CA GLU A 226 12.66 -32.63 -11.60
C GLU A 226 13.95 -32.51 -12.42
N ALA A 227 13.91 -31.79 -13.54
CA ALA A 227 15.10 -31.52 -14.35
C ALA A 227 16.15 -30.68 -13.61
N LEU A 228 15.71 -29.77 -12.73
CA LEU A 228 16.61 -29.00 -11.86
C LEU A 228 17.38 -29.92 -10.91
N LEU A 229 16.66 -30.81 -10.21
CA LEU A 229 17.26 -31.71 -9.24
C LEU A 229 18.18 -32.72 -9.91
N GLU A 230 17.79 -33.28 -11.05
CA GLU A 230 18.61 -34.21 -11.84
C GLU A 230 19.92 -33.56 -12.31
N ALA A 231 19.88 -32.32 -12.80
CA ALA A 231 21.07 -31.62 -13.28
C ALA A 231 21.96 -31.03 -12.16
N ALA A 232 21.39 -30.82 -10.97
CA ALA A 232 22.11 -30.38 -9.78
C ALA A 232 22.75 -31.54 -9.00
N ASP A 233 22.20 -32.76 -9.12
CA ASP A 233 22.67 -33.95 -8.42
C ASP A 233 24.16 -34.24 -8.71
N GLY A 234 24.88 -34.70 -7.70
CA GLY A 234 26.31 -35.02 -7.77
C GLY A 234 27.25 -33.81 -7.84
N ARG A 235 26.75 -32.57 -7.94
CA ARG A 235 27.60 -31.37 -7.92
C ARG A 235 28.15 -31.10 -6.52
N THR A 236 29.38 -30.64 -6.46
CA THR A 236 30.02 -30.22 -5.21
C THR A 236 29.98 -28.70 -5.08
N VAL A 237 29.52 -28.20 -3.93
CA VAL A 237 29.41 -26.77 -3.63
C VAL A 237 30.05 -26.41 -2.29
N GLU A 238 30.63 -25.21 -2.20
CA GLU A 238 31.16 -24.68 -0.94
C GLU A 238 30.07 -23.93 -0.16
N THR A 239 29.70 -24.48 1.00
CA THR A 239 28.76 -23.90 1.97
C THR A 239 29.51 -23.36 3.19
N ALA A 240 28.81 -22.69 4.11
CA ALA A 240 29.39 -22.28 5.39
C ALA A 240 29.81 -23.47 6.28
N ALA A 241 29.25 -24.66 6.05
CA ALA A 241 29.64 -25.89 6.74
C ALA A 241 30.85 -26.60 6.08
N GLY A 242 31.32 -26.10 4.93
CA GLY A 242 32.38 -26.69 4.12
C GLY A 242 31.87 -27.18 2.77
N GLU A 243 32.69 -28.00 2.13
CA GLU A 243 32.39 -28.61 0.83
C GLU A 243 31.29 -29.69 0.99
N VAL A 244 30.20 -29.55 0.23
CA VAL A 244 29.04 -30.45 0.27
C VAL A 244 28.75 -30.93 -1.16
N THR A 245 28.66 -32.25 -1.34
CA THR A 245 28.16 -32.85 -2.59
C THR A 245 26.65 -33.00 -2.51
N LEU A 246 25.95 -32.52 -3.53
CA LEU A 246 24.51 -32.61 -3.66
C LEU A 246 24.09 -34.06 -3.93
N ASP A 247 23.28 -34.62 -3.04
CA ASP A 247 22.62 -35.91 -3.19
C ASP A 247 21.12 -35.62 -3.25
N LEU A 248 20.56 -35.43 -4.44
CA LEU A 248 19.18 -34.99 -4.68
C LEU A 248 18.33 -36.09 -5.31
N GLU A 249 18.95 -37.14 -5.84
CA GLU A 249 18.24 -38.27 -6.45
C GLU A 249 17.28 -38.93 -5.45
N GLY A 250 16.01 -39.04 -5.85
CA GLY A 250 14.95 -39.67 -5.05
C GLY A 250 14.58 -38.93 -3.75
N ALA A 251 15.09 -37.71 -3.52
CA ALA A 251 14.75 -36.93 -2.34
C ALA A 251 13.27 -36.47 -2.39
N PRO A 252 12.49 -36.58 -1.31
CA PRO A 252 11.15 -36.03 -1.27
C PRO A 252 11.20 -34.50 -1.36
N VAL A 253 10.28 -33.92 -2.12
CA VAL A 253 10.16 -32.47 -2.28
C VAL A 253 9.17 -31.94 -1.24
N GLU A 254 9.60 -30.99 -0.43
CA GLU A 254 8.75 -30.29 0.54
C GLU A 254 8.64 -28.81 0.17
N GLU A 255 7.50 -28.39 -0.37
CA GLU A 255 7.24 -26.97 -0.67
C GLU A 255 6.75 -26.27 0.61
N ILE A 256 7.48 -25.22 1.02
CA ILE A 256 7.14 -24.42 2.18
C ILE A 256 6.53 -23.10 1.74
N GLU A 257 5.42 -22.73 2.39
CA GLU A 257 4.73 -21.48 2.14
C GLU A 257 4.98 -20.44 3.23
N PRO A 258 4.98 -19.15 2.89
CA PRO A 258 5.03 -18.09 3.89
C PRO A 258 3.89 -18.22 4.92
N GLY A 259 4.25 -18.16 6.19
CA GLY A 259 3.29 -18.09 7.28
C GLY A 259 2.40 -16.84 7.21
N TRP A 260 1.30 -16.82 7.97
CA TRP A 260 0.34 -15.70 7.97
C TRP A 260 0.99 -14.34 8.25
N ARG A 261 2.02 -14.30 9.12
CA ARG A 261 2.75 -13.07 9.45
C ARG A 261 3.48 -12.52 8.24
N ILE A 262 4.22 -13.35 7.52
CA ILE A 262 4.96 -12.93 6.32
C ILE A 262 3.98 -12.51 5.22
N ARG A 263 2.89 -13.26 5.03
CA ARG A 263 1.83 -12.87 4.09
C ARG A 263 1.25 -11.49 4.41
N LEU A 264 0.96 -11.22 5.69
CA LEU A 264 0.51 -9.90 6.12
C LEU A 264 1.55 -8.81 5.84
N LEU A 265 2.82 -9.07 6.17
CA LEU A 265 3.91 -8.12 5.93
C LEU A 265 4.14 -7.85 4.44
N GLN A 266 4.00 -8.86 3.57
CA GLN A 266 4.06 -8.71 2.11
C GLN A 266 2.91 -7.86 1.58
N ILE A 267 1.70 -8.04 2.11
CA ILE A 267 0.53 -7.21 1.77
C ILE A 267 0.78 -5.76 2.20
N LEU A 268 1.31 -5.54 3.41
CA LEU A 268 1.62 -4.21 3.91
C LEU A 268 2.76 -3.54 3.13
N ALA A 269 3.74 -4.30 2.66
CA ALA A 269 4.82 -3.81 1.83
C ALA A 269 4.38 -3.44 0.40
N ASN A 270 3.10 -3.55 0.06
CA ASN A 270 2.56 -3.02 -1.20
C ASN A 270 2.24 -1.52 -1.05
N PRO A 271 2.84 -0.63 -1.86
CA PRO A 271 2.59 0.82 -1.82
C PRO A 271 1.11 1.20 -1.92
N ASN A 272 0.34 0.48 -2.76
CA ASN A 272 -1.08 0.74 -2.96
C ASN A 272 -1.88 0.41 -1.69
N VAL A 273 -1.54 -0.69 -1.02
CA VAL A 273 -2.20 -1.11 0.22
C VAL A 273 -1.85 -0.13 1.34
N ALA A 274 -0.59 0.23 1.49
CA ALA A 274 -0.14 1.22 2.47
C ALA A 274 -0.85 2.57 2.28
N TYR A 275 -0.96 3.04 1.03
CA TYR A 275 -1.68 4.26 0.66
C TYR A 275 -3.18 4.17 1.01
N ILE A 276 -3.86 3.07 0.64
CA ILE A 276 -5.28 2.88 0.96
C ILE A 276 -5.51 2.81 2.47
N LEU A 277 -4.66 2.09 3.22
CA LEU A 277 -4.72 2.02 4.67
C LEU A 277 -4.54 3.39 5.32
N MET A 278 -3.63 4.21 4.81
CA MET A 278 -3.46 5.58 5.27
C MET A 278 -4.73 6.41 5.01
N LEU A 279 -5.35 6.32 3.82
CA LEU A 279 -6.59 7.04 3.54
C LEU A 279 -7.76 6.58 4.43
N ILE A 280 -7.93 5.27 4.60
CA ILE A 280 -8.90 4.71 5.57
C ILE A 280 -8.60 5.23 6.97
N GLY A 281 -7.32 5.29 7.32
CA GLY A 281 -6.82 5.80 8.59
C GLY A 281 -7.26 7.23 8.86
N ILE A 282 -6.93 8.11 7.91
CA ILE A 282 -7.22 9.54 7.97
C ILE A 282 -8.74 9.79 7.94
N TYR A 283 -9.46 9.17 7.02
CA TYR A 283 -10.91 9.35 6.93
C TYR A 283 -11.65 8.78 8.14
N GLY A 284 -11.23 7.63 8.68
CA GLY A 284 -11.82 7.05 9.90
C GLY A 284 -11.73 8.01 11.09
N LEU A 285 -10.58 8.66 11.26
CA LEU A 285 -10.39 9.70 12.28
C LEU A 285 -11.24 10.95 12.01
N ILE A 286 -11.32 11.42 10.76
CA ILE A 286 -12.19 12.55 10.40
C ILE A 286 -13.67 12.24 10.69
N PHE A 287 -14.14 11.04 10.36
CA PHE A 287 -15.53 10.62 10.59
C PHE A 287 -15.87 10.52 12.08
N GLU A 288 -14.96 10.01 12.91
CA GLU A 288 -15.15 10.00 14.37
C GLU A 288 -15.26 11.43 14.93
N LEU A 289 -14.38 12.34 14.50
CA LEU A 289 -14.42 13.74 14.93
C LEU A 289 -15.68 14.47 14.46
N ALA A 290 -16.18 14.14 13.26
CA ALA A 290 -17.39 14.74 12.70
C ALA A 290 -18.69 14.14 13.27
N SER A 291 -18.65 12.92 13.78
CA SER A 291 -19.83 12.17 14.26
C SER A 291 -19.66 11.76 15.73
N PRO A 292 -20.00 12.63 16.69
CA PRO A 292 -19.92 12.32 18.11
C PRO A 292 -20.68 11.03 18.45
N GLY A 293 -20.00 10.05 19.04
CA GLY A 293 -20.56 8.74 19.45
C GLY A 293 -20.24 7.57 18.52
N GLY A 294 -19.56 7.79 17.38
CA GLY A 294 -19.08 6.74 16.49
C GLY A 294 -17.65 6.28 16.80
N ILE A 295 -17.48 5.34 17.74
CA ILE A 295 -16.15 4.81 18.13
C ILE A 295 -15.51 3.93 17.03
N VAL A 296 -16.35 3.24 16.24
CA VAL A 296 -15.87 2.24 15.26
C VAL A 296 -15.01 2.85 14.14
N PRO A 297 -15.40 3.96 13.47
CA PRO A 297 -14.54 4.63 12.49
C PRO A 297 -13.19 5.08 13.06
N GLY A 298 -13.19 5.54 14.32
CA GLY A 298 -11.99 5.97 15.04
C GLY A 298 -10.98 4.86 15.26
N VAL A 299 -11.43 3.75 15.83
CA VAL A 299 -10.58 2.57 16.09
C VAL A 299 -10.06 1.98 14.77
N LEU A 300 -10.93 1.83 13.77
CA LEU A 300 -10.52 1.34 12.45
C LEU A 300 -9.51 2.30 11.82
N GLY A 301 -9.77 3.60 11.90
CA GLY A 301 -8.88 4.64 11.40
C GLY A 301 -7.50 4.61 12.08
N GLY A 302 -7.47 4.56 13.42
CA GLY A 302 -6.23 4.48 14.18
C GLY A 302 -5.40 3.24 13.84
N ILE A 303 -6.02 2.06 13.76
CA ILE A 303 -5.32 0.82 13.40
C ILE A 303 -4.79 0.91 11.96
N SER A 304 -5.62 1.32 11.00
CA SER A 304 -5.21 1.43 9.60
C SER A 304 -4.08 2.46 9.41
N LEU A 305 -4.11 3.57 10.14
CA LEU A 305 -3.06 4.58 10.09
C LEU A 305 -1.73 4.06 10.67
N LEU A 306 -1.77 3.35 11.81
CA LEU A 306 -0.57 2.75 12.40
C LEU A 306 0.04 1.69 11.48
N LEU A 307 -0.78 0.86 10.84
CA LEU A 307 -0.31 -0.13 9.87
C LEU A 307 0.29 0.53 8.62
N ALA A 308 -0.31 1.62 8.14
CA ALA A 308 0.25 2.38 7.03
C ALA A 308 1.59 3.03 7.38
N LEU A 309 1.73 3.60 8.57
CA LEU A 309 3.01 4.15 9.05
C LEU A 309 4.08 3.07 9.17
N TYR A 310 3.73 1.88 9.66
CA TYR A 310 4.64 0.74 9.67
C TYR A 310 5.07 0.32 8.26
N ALA A 311 4.13 0.27 7.30
CA ALA A 311 4.45 -0.02 5.91
C ALA A 311 5.37 1.04 5.29
N PHE A 312 5.13 2.33 5.56
CA PHE A 312 5.95 3.44 5.08
C PHE A 312 7.38 3.42 5.62
N GLN A 313 7.63 2.83 6.79
CA GLN A 313 8.99 2.61 7.27
C GLN A 313 9.78 1.63 6.39
N ALA A 314 9.10 0.67 5.75
CA ALA A 314 9.70 -0.33 4.88
C ALA A 314 9.73 0.09 3.40
N LEU A 315 9.14 1.24 3.06
CA LEU A 315 9.01 1.76 1.69
C LEU A 315 9.82 3.05 1.51
N PRO A 316 10.25 3.37 0.29
CA PRO A 316 11.01 4.59 0.00
C PRO A 316 10.06 5.81 -0.04
N VAL A 317 9.56 6.24 1.12
CA VAL A 317 8.58 7.32 1.21
C VAL A 317 9.24 8.69 1.12
N ASN A 318 8.71 9.55 0.26
CA ASN A 318 9.06 10.96 0.20
C ASN A 318 8.26 11.77 1.24
N TYR A 319 8.95 12.29 2.24
CA TYR A 319 8.32 13.12 3.27
C TYR A 319 7.69 14.41 2.73
N ALA A 320 8.18 14.96 1.61
CA ALA A 320 7.56 16.11 0.96
C ALA A 320 6.19 15.75 0.36
N GLY A 321 6.09 14.61 -0.32
CA GLY A 321 4.82 14.09 -0.85
C GLY A 321 3.82 13.81 0.27
N LEU A 322 4.27 13.15 1.34
CA LEU A 322 3.46 12.90 2.54
C LEU A 322 2.96 14.19 3.20
N ALA A 323 3.84 15.18 3.38
CA ALA A 323 3.49 16.48 3.95
C ALA A 323 2.50 17.25 3.07
N LEU A 324 2.70 17.25 1.76
CA LEU A 324 1.82 17.92 0.79
C LEU A 324 0.42 17.28 0.76
N MET A 325 0.35 15.96 0.85
CA MET A 325 -0.91 15.23 0.96
C MET A 325 -1.64 15.54 2.29
N GLY A 326 -0.90 15.57 3.40
CA GLY A 326 -1.42 16.00 4.71
C GLY A 326 -1.94 17.44 4.70
N LEU A 327 -1.23 18.35 4.01
CA LEU A 327 -1.68 19.73 3.80
C LEU A 327 -2.98 19.77 2.97
N GLY A 328 -3.09 18.93 1.94
CA GLY A 328 -4.32 18.80 1.15
C GLY A 328 -5.52 18.38 2.00
N ILE A 329 -5.33 17.39 2.88
CA ILE A 329 -6.35 16.96 3.85
C ILE A 329 -6.67 18.08 4.85
N LEU A 330 -5.68 18.81 5.33
CA LEU A 330 -5.90 19.93 6.24
C LEU A 330 -6.74 21.03 5.58
N PHE A 331 -6.51 21.33 4.30
CA PHE A 331 -7.32 22.28 3.55
C PHE A 331 -8.76 21.79 3.35
N PHE A 332 -8.97 20.50 3.17
CA PHE A 332 -10.33 19.93 3.15
C PHE A 332 -11.05 20.12 4.48
N ILE A 333 -10.37 19.88 5.60
CA ILE A 333 -10.94 20.13 6.93
C ILE A 333 -11.21 21.63 7.13
N ALA A 334 -10.29 22.49 6.71
CA ALA A 334 -10.43 23.94 6.82
C ALA A 334 -11.60 24.49 6.01
N GLU A 335 -11.82 24.01 4.77
CA GLU A 335 -13.00 24.37 3.96
C GLU A 335 -14.31 23.98 4.65
N ALA A 336 -14.34 22.83 5.33
CA ALA A 336 -15.53 22.37 6.05
C ALA A 336 -15.85 23.21 7.29
N LEU A 337 -14.85 23.83 7.92
CA LEU A 337 -15.02 24.69 9.10
C LEU A 337 -15.22 26.17 8.71
N VAL A 338 -14.53 26.63 7.68
CA VAL A 338 -14.55 28.00 7.18
C VAL A 338 -14.87 27.95 5.68
N PRO A 339 -16.15 28.11 5.30
CA PRO A 339 -16.55 28.08 3.89
C PRO A 339 -15.81 29.16 3.10
N SER A 340 -14.86 28.75 2.25
CA SER A 340 -13.96 29.66 1.52
C SER A 340 -14.37 29.83 0.05
N PHE A 341 -15.63 29.52 -0.26
CA PHE A 341 -16.18 29.44 -1.62
C PHE A 341 -15.45 28.38 -2.49
N GLY A 342 -14.92 27.33 -1.87
CA GLY A 342 -14.27 26.21 -2.57
C GLY A 342 -12.80 26.43 -2.93
N ALA A 343 -12.19 27.55 -2.55
CA ALA A 343 -10.78 27.82 -2.84
C ALA A 343 -9.85 26.84 -2.09
N LEU A 344 -10.07 26.64 -0.79
CA LEU A 344 -9.34 25.64 0.01
C LEU A 344 -9.68 24.22 -0.45
N GLY A 345 -10.91 23.95 -0.87
CA GLY A 345 -11.30 22.66 -1.45
C GLY A 345 -10.51 22.30 -2.72
N ILE A 346 -10.42 23.21 -3.69
CA ILE A 346 -9.67 22.98 -4.94
C ILE A 346 -8.16 22.90 -4.65
N GLY A 347 -7.62 23.83 -3.86
CA GLY A 347 -6.21 23.82 -3.46
C GLY A 347 -5.85 22.54 -2.70
N GLY A 348 -6.75 22.07 -1.84
CA GLY A 348 -6.60 20.81 -1.11
C GLY A 348 -6.55 19.59 -2.02
N LEU A 349 -7.39 19.55 -3.05
CA LEU A 349 -7.39 18.48 -4.05
C LEU A 349 -6.12 18.46 -4.89
N ILE A 350 -5.64 19.63 -5.32
CA ILE A 350 -4.39 19.74 -6.07
C ILE A 350 -3.21 19.27 -5.19
N ALA A 351 -3.12 19.77 -3.95
CA ALA A 351 -2.08 19.37 -3.00
C ALA A 351 -2.15 17.87 -2.69
N PHE A 352 -3.35 17.32 -2.49
CA PHE A 352 -3.55 15.89 -2.28
C PHE A 352 -3.03 15.05 -3.45
N VAL A 353 -3.40 15.40 -4.69
CA VAL A 353 -2.99 14.67 -5.90
C VAL A 353 -1.48 14.78 -6.12
N LEU A 354 -0.91 15.98 -6.03
CA LEU A 354 0.54 16.18 -6.17
C LEU A 354 1.31 15.43 -5.07
N GLY A 355 0.84 15.49 -3.82
CA GLY A 355 1.42 14.76 -2.70
C GLY A 355 1.35 13.24 -2.89
N SER A 356 0.25 12.74 -3.45
CA SER A 356 0.06 11.32 -3.76
C SER A 356 0.99 10.82 -4.87
N ILE A 357 1.19 11.63 -5.91
CA ILE A 357 2.13 11.31 -7.01
C ILE A 357 3.57 11.33 -6.48
N MET A 358 3.91 12.28 -5.61
CA MET A 358 5.24 12.40 -5.04
C MET A 358 5.51 11.46 -3.87
N LEU A 359 4.51 10.69 -3.39
CA LEU A 359 4.59 9.97 -2.12
C LEU A 359 5.69 8.91 -2.08
N MET A 360 5.93 8.22 -3.19
CA MET A 360 6.96 7.19 -3.31
C MET A 360 8.13 7.76 -4.12
N ASP A 361 9.33 7.74 -3.54
CA ASP A 361 10.57 8.18 -4.18
C ASP A 361 11.28 6.98 -4.81
N THR A 362 10.81 6.56 -5.99
CA THR A 362 11.30 5.37 -6.67
C THR A 362 11.21 5.50 -8.18
N ASP A 363 12.22 4.98 -8.89
CA ASP A 363 12.17 4.80 -10.36
C ASP A 363 11.67 3.40 -10.76
N THR A 364 11.22 2.59 -9.78
CA THR A 364 10.67 1.26 -10.06
C THR A 364 9.14 1.28 -10.10
N PRO A 365 8.51 0.99 -11.25
CA PRO A 365 7.05 1.03 -11.37
C PRO A 365 6.31 0.10 -10.39
N ALA A 366 6.99 -0.94 -9.88
CA ALA A 366 6.42 -1.88 -8.90
C ALA A 366 6.32 -1.30 -7.48
N LEU A 367 7.08 -0.26 -7.16
CA LEU A 367 7.06 0.44 -5.87
C LEU A 367 6.28 1.77 -5.93
N GLU A 368 5.77 2.16 -7.10
CA GLU A 368 4.90 3.32 -7.26
C GLU A 368 3.46 3.03 -6.80
N VAL A 369 2.76 4.08 -6.36
CA VAL A 369 1.29 4.00 -6.19
C VAL A 369 0.66 4.08 -7.57
N ALA A 370 -0.15 3.10 -7.91
CA ALA A 370 -0.75 2.99 -9.23
C ALA A 370 -1.66 4.18 -9.52
N TRP A 371 -1.53 4.78 -10.72
CA TRP A 371 -2.38 5.88 -11.18
C TRP A 371 -3.88 5.67 -10.97
N PRO A 372 -4.46 4.48 -11.24
CA PRO A 372 -5.87 4.23 -10.95
C PRO A 372 -6.24 4.45 -9.47
N VAL A 373 -5.36 4.07 -8.54
CA VAL A 373 -5.59 4.23 -7.10
C VAL A 373 -5.58 5.71 -6.73
N ILE A 374 -4.63 6.49 -7.25
CA ILE A 374 -4.56 7.95 -7.03
C ILE A 374 -5.81 8.63 -7.60
N ILE A 375 -6.18 8.32 -8.84
CA ILE A 375 -7.37 8.90 -9.49
C ILE A 375 -8.64 8.53 -8.74
N THR A 376 -8.81 7.26 -8.35
CA THR A 376 -9.97 6.83 -7.56
C THR A 376 -10.03 7.57 -6.23
N ALA A 377 -8.91 7.69 -5.50
CA ALA A 377 -8.85 8.44 -4.26
C ALA A 377 -9.20 9.92 -4.46
N ALA A 378 -8.67 10.56 -5.50
CA ALA A 378 -8.94 11.95 -5.83
C ALA A 378 -10.42 12.18 -6.19
N VAL A 379 -11.03 11.28 -6.98
CA VAL A 379 -12.45 11.35 -7.34
C VAL A 379 -13.35 11.15 -6.12
N ILE A 380 -13.07 10.15 -5.28
CA ILE A 380 -13.83 9.91 -4.04
C ILE A 380 -13.74 11.13 -3.13
N THR A 381 -12.53 11.65 -2.92
CA THR A 381 -12.26 12.80 -2.05
C THR A 381 -12.93 14.07 -2.58
N GLY A 382 -12.75 14.37 -3.88
CA GLY A 382 -13.36 15.52 -4.54
C GLY A 382 -14.89 15.44 -4.59
N GLY A 383 -15.45 14.25 -4.85
CA GLY A 383 -16.90 14.02 -4.82
C GLY A 383 -17.50 14.18 -3.43
N PHE A 384 -16.81 13.70 -2.40
CA PHE A 384 -17.18 13.92 -1.00
C PHE A 384 -17.19 15.41 -0.66
N MET A 385 -16.12 16.14 -1.03
CA MET A 385 -16.03 17.59 -0.82
C MET A 385 -17.13 18.36 -1.54
N LEU A 386 -17.42 18.01 -2.81
CA LEU A 386 -18.52 18.61 -3.56
C LEU A 386 -19.88 18.38 -2.87
N THR A 387 -20.09 17.18 -2.33
CA THR A 387 -21.31 16.84 -1.58
C THR A 387 -21.43 17.70 -0.32
N VAL A 388 -20.37 17.82 0.47
CA VAL A 388 -20.35 18.67 1.68
C VAL A 388 -20.58 20.14 1.31
N ALA A 389 -19.90 20.65 0.28
CA ALA A 389 -20.05 22.03 -0.18
C ALA A 389 -21.47 22.33 -0.67
N THR A 390 -22.09 21.42 -1.44
CA THR A 390 -23.47 21.58 -1.90
C THR A 390 -24.48 21.49 -0.75
N MET A 391 -24.26 20.63 0.24
CA MET A 391 -25.09 20.56 1.44
C MET A 391 -24.96 21.85 2.29
N ALA A 392 -23.74 22.35 2.47
CA ALA A 392 -23.48 23.60 3.19
C ALA A 392 -24.13 24.81 2.50
N ALA A 393 -23.95 24.93 1.18
CA ALA A 393 -24.58 26.00 0.39
C ALA A 393 -26.12 25.94 0.49
N ARG A 394 -26.71 24.75 0.37
CA ARG A 394 -28.16 24.57 0.56
C ARG A 394 -28.63 24.90 1.97
N SER A 395 -27.82 24.61 2.98
CA SER A 395 -28.12 24.96 4.38
C SER A 395 -28.14 26.47 4.59
N HIS A 396 -27.17 27.20 4.03
CA HIS A 396 -27.12 28.66 4.13
C HIS A 396 -28.22 29.38 3.33
N HIS A 397 -28.72 28.77 2.24
CA HIS A 397 -29.83 29.31 1.47
C HIS A 397 -31.22 29.01 2.07
N ARG A 398 -31.31 28.21 3.14
CA ARG A 398 -32.57 28.10 3.89
C ARG A 398 -32.75 29.39 4.70
N GLN A 399 -33.78 30.15 4.34
CA GLN A 399 -34.16 31.37 5.05
C GLN A 399 -34.22 31.11 6.56
N SER A 400 -33.58 31.97 7.35
CA SER A 400 -33.58 31.92 8.80
C SER A 400 -35.01 32.00 9.33
N VAL A 401 -35.57 30.87 9.75
CA VAL A 401 -36.89 30.79 10.41
C VAL A 401 -36.82 31.17 11.89
N SER A 402 -35.70 31.75 12.35
CA SER A 402 -35.51 32.22 13.72
C SER A 402 -35.46 33.74 13.79
N GLY A 403 -36.38 34.34 14.55
CA GLY A 403 -36.45 35.78 14.82
C GLY A 403 -37.76 36.42 14.35
N THR A 404 -37.89 37.73 14.62
CA THR A 404 -39.06 38.58 14.34
C THR A 404 -39.43 38.69 12.85
N GLY A 405 -38.59 38.16 11.95
CA GLY A 405 -38.87 38.08 10.51
C GLY A 405 -40.00 37.11 10.12
N HIS A 406 -40.36 36.15 10.97
CA HIS A 406 -41.56 35.32 10.73
C HIS A 406 -42.87 36.09 10.97
N LEU A 407 -42.82 37.13 11.79
CA LEU A 407 -44.00 37.91 12.17
C LEU A 407 -44.45 38.82 11.01
N ILE A 408 -43.50 39.34 10.22
CA ILE A 408 -43.78 40.30 9.13
C ILE A 408 -44.54 39.61 7.99
N GLY A 409 -45.66 40.21 7.58
CA GLY A 409 -46.54 39.71 6.52
C GLY A 409 -47.62 38.74 6.99
N ARG A 410 -47.60 38.30 8.25
CA ARG A 410 -48.62 37.43 8.84
C ARG A 410 -49.77 38.22 9.46
N THR A 411 -50.89 37.53 9.66
CA THR A 411 -52.12 38.09 10.25
C THR A 411 -52.15 37.83 11.76
N ALA A 412 -52.41 38.86 12.55
CA ALA A 412 -52.65 38.80 13.99
C ALA A 412 -54.05 39.34 14.30
N ARG A 413 -54.62 39.03 15.46
CA ARG A 413 -55.94 39.51 15.87
C ARG A 413 -55.85 40.55 16.98
N ALA A 414 -56.52 41.69 16.84
CA ALA A 414 -56.62 42.71 17.88
C ALA A 414 -57.33 42.14 19.13
N ILE A 415 -56.70 42.26 20.30
CA ILE A 415 -57.30 41.88 21.60
C ILE A 415 -58.05 43.06 22.19
N ASP A 416 -57.43 44.24 22.11
CA ASP A 416 -57.95 45.52 22.60
C ASP A 416 -58.18 46.46 21.39
N ASP A 417 -58.83 47.61 21.59
CA ASP A 417 -58.88 48.65 20.57
C ASP A 417 -57.48 49.27 20.39
N LEU A 418 -56.97 49.39 19.16
CA LEU A 418 -55.68 50.03 18.87
C LEU A 418 -55.91 51.46 18.38
N ASP A 419 -55.57 52.46 19.20
CA ASP A 419 -55.56 53.88 18.82
C ASP A 419 -54.55 54.71 19.67
N PRO A 420 -53.30 54.91 19.21
CA PRO A 420 -52.60 54.16 18.17
C PRO A 420 -51.99 52.86 18.73
N GLU A 421 -51.96 52.64 20.04
CA GLU A 421 -51.36 51.46 20.68
C GLU A 421 -52.42 50.54 21.30
N GLY A 422 -52.16 49.23 21.22
CA GLY A 422 -52.97 48.21 21.88
C GLY A 422 -52.25 46.86 21.84
N TRP A 423 -52.99 45.78 22.06
CA TRP A 423 -52.44 44.43 22.05
C TRP A 423 -53.05 43.58 20.96
N VAL A 424 -52.21 42.78 20.29
CA VAL A 424 -52.63 41.79 19.30
C VAL A 424 -52.21 40.40 19.75
N ARG A 425 -52.97 39.39 19.32
CA ARG A 425 -52.64 37.98 19.48
C ARG A 425 -52.10 37.43 18.18
N PHE A 426 -50.90 36.88 18.21
CA PHE A 426 -50.29 36.16 17.09
C PHE A 426 -49.82 34.79 17.60
N GLU A 427 -50.28 33.70 16.96
CA GLU A 427 -49.95 32.30 17.31
C GLU A 427 -50.07 31.93 18.81
N GLY A 428 -51.00 32.58 19.53
CA GLY A 428 -51.24 32.35 20.95
C GLY A 428 -50.47 33.28 21.89
N GLU A 429 -49.51 34.06 21.39
CA GLU A 429 -48.75 35.06 22.15
C GLU A 429 -49.40 36.44 22.09
N ARG A 430 -49.25 37.23 23.16
CA ARG A 430 -49.76 38.60 23.26
C ARG A 430 -48.61 39.59 22.99
N TRP A 431 -48.75 40.38 21.93
CA TRP A 431 -47.75 41.33 21.46
C TRP A 431 -48.30 42.76 21.53
N GLN A 432 -47.47 43.71 21.96
CA GLN A 432 -47.82 45.12 21.89
C GLN A 432 -47.80 45.54 20.42
N ALA A 433 -48.82 46.25 19.96
CA ALA A 433 -48.93 46.66 18.58
C ALA A 433 -49.31 48.13 18.46
N ARG A 434 -48.83 48.77 17.39
CA ARG A 434 -49.17 50.14 17.01
C ARG A 434 -49.80 50.14 15.63
N ALA A 435 -50.99 50.71 15.51
CA ALA A 435 -51.71 50.88 14.25
C ALA A 435 -51.68 52.35 13.80
N ALA A 436 -51.57 52.57 12.49
CA ALA A 436 -51.65 53.91 11.90
C ALA A 436 -53.11 54.43 11.79
N GLU A 437 -54.07 53.51 11.81
CA GLU A 437 -55.51 53.76 11.78
C GLU A 437 -56.17 53.03 12.95
N PRO A 438 -57.28 53.56 13.52
CA PRO A 438 -57.97 52.89 14.62
C PRO A 438 -58.48 51.50 14.22
N VAL A 439 -58.09 50.47 14.98
CA VAL A 439 -58.54 49.08 14.79
C VAL A 439 -59.36 48.66 16.01
N ALA A 440 -60.55 48.12 15.80
CA ALA A 440 -61.41 47.66 16.89
C ALA A 440 -60.97 46.29 17.43
N ALA A 441 -61.21 46.04 18.71
CA ALA A 441 -60.97 44.74 19.34
C ALA A 441 -61.68 43.62 18.55
N GLY A 442 -60.93 42.55 18.23
CA GLY A 442 -61.40 41.40 17.47
C GLY A 442 -61.16 41.44 15.96
N GLU A 443 -60.72 42.58 15.40
CA GLU A 443 -60.37 42.69 13.99
C GLU A 443 -59.01 42.02 13.67
N ASP A 444 -58.88 41.48 12.47
CA ASP A 444 -57.63 40.90 11.99
C ASP A 444 -56.75 42.00 11.35
N VAL A 445 -55.46 42.01 11.69
CA VAL A 445 -54.47 43.00 11.24
C VAL A 445 -53.25 42.33 10.62
N ARG A 446 -52.62 42.96 9.64
CA ARG A 446 -51.38 42.46 9.04
C ARG A 446 -50.18 43.12 9.71
N ILE A 447 -49.22 42.32 10.16
CA ILE A 447 -47.97 42.81 10.74
C ILE A 447 -47.06 43.30 9.60
N THR A 448 -46.68 44.57 9.62
CA THR A 448 -45.88 45.21 8.56
C THR A 448 -44.42 45.41 8.97
N ALA A 449 -44.15 45.59 10.26
CA ALA A 449 -42.81 45.66 10.80
C ALA A 449 -42.76 45.25 12.28
N VAL A 450 -41.56 44.97 12.77
CA VAL A 450 -41.31 44.75 14.19
C VAL A 450 -40.25 45.75 14.65
N LYS A 451 -40.61 46.61 15.62
CA LYS A 451 -39.69 47.56 16.26
C LYS A 451 -39.51 47.19 17.72
N GLY A 452 -38.41 46.52 18.04
CA GLY A 452 -38.16 46.02 19.40
C GLY A 452 -39.18 44.95 19.79
N LEU A 453 -40.00 45.23 20.81
CA LEU A 453 -41.09 44.36 21.27
C LEU A 453 -42.48 44.83 20.80
N THR A 454 -42.54 45.83 19.92
CA THR A 454 -43.78 46.40 19.39
C THR A 454 -43.94 46.05 17.90
N LEU A 455 -45.12 45.53 17.54
CA LEU A 455 -45.50 45.24 16.16
C LEU A 455 -46.13 46.48 15.52
N GLU A 456 -45.70 46.84 14.31
CA GLU A 456 -46.46 47.78 13.48
C GLU A 456 -47.47 46.98 12.68
N VAL A 457 -48.74 47.37 12.75
CA VAL A 457 -49.84 46.64 12.14
C VAL A 457 -50.70 47.57 11.29
N THR A 458 -51.26 47.03 10.23
CA THR A 458 -52.21 47.74 9.37
C THR A 458 -53.50 46.95 9.31
N LYS A 459 -54.64 47.67 9.36
CA LYS A 459 -55.96 47.08 9.23
C LYS A 459 -56.04 46.29 7.92
N LEU A 460 -56.51 45.06 7.98
CA LEU A 460 -56.82 44.29 6.78
C LEU A 460 -58.16 44.81 6.24
N ASP A 461 -58.12 45.60 5.17
CA ASP A 461 -59.32 45.90 4.40
C ASP A 461 -59.89 44.58 3.86
N SER A 462 -61.09 44.21 4.32
CA SER A 462 -61.83 43.05 3.85
C SER A 462 -62.38 43.20 2.42
N ALA A 463 -61.76 44.04 1.60
CA ALA A 463 -62.18 44.36 0.25
C ALA A 463 -60.99 44.37 -0.73
N HIS A 464 -60.43 43.19 -1.02
CA HIS A 464 -59.90 42.76 -2.34
C HIS A 464 -59.17 41.42 -2.18
N TRP A 465 -59.88 40.32 -2.48
CA TRP A 465 -59.31 38.99 -2.73
C TRP A 465 -59.98 38.39 -3.98
N GLU A 466 -59.42 38.71 -5.15
CA GLU A 466 -59.33 37.94 -6.40
C GLU A 466 -57.95 38.37 -6.96
N GLU A 467 -56.94 37.57 -7.25
CA GLU A 467 -56.70 36.12 -7.45
C GLU A 467 -55.41 35.69 -6.74
#